data_AF-A0A370P1F2-F1
#
_entry.id   AF-A0A370P1F2-F1
#
_cell.length_a   1.000
_cell.length_b   1.000
_cell.length_c   1.000
_cell.angle_alpha   90.00
_cell.angle_beta   90.00
_cell.angle_gamma   90.00
#
_symmetry.space_group_name_H-M   'P 1'
#
loop_
_entity.id
_entity.type
_entity.pdbx_description
1 polymer ?
#
loop_
_entity_poly.entity_id
_entity_poly.type
_entity_poly.pdbx_seq_one_letter_code
_entity_poly.pdbx_strand_id
1 'polypeptide(L)'
;MRKLFPILTAVLLCGATGMAFAHNCPNEMKAIDAKLSTKPALSQEDAAKVAKLRADGEAYHKAGNHDEAMKSLLEAKKILGI
;
A
#
# COMPACT_ATOMS: atom_id res chain seq x y z
N MET A 1 -5.18 53.52 3.25
CA MET A 1 -4.22 52.39 3.23
C MET A 1 -4.89 51.17 3.84
N ARG A 2 -5.28 50.18 3.04
CA ARG A 2 -5.70 48.88 3.55
C ARG A 2 -5.06 47.83 2.65
N LYS A 3 -3.97 47.24 3.15
CA LYS A 3 -3.15 46.30 2.40
C LYS A 3 -3.93 45.00 2.22
N LEU A 4 -4.39 44.75 1.00
CA LEU A 4 -4.86 43.45 0.55
C LEU A 4 -3.63 42.63 0.16
N PHE A 5 -3.12 41.85 1.11
CA PHE A 5 -2.23 40.72 0.83
C PHE A 5 -3.07 39.44 0.94
N PRO A 6 -3.62 38.88 -0.16
CA PRO A 6 -3.98 37.49 -0.16
C PRO A 6 -2.71 36.70 -0.51
N ILE A 7 -2.13 36.12 0.54
CA ILE A 7 -1.21 35.00 0.48
C ILE A 7 -1.91 33.89 -0.33
N LEU A 8 -1.46 33.66 -1.56
CA LEU A 8 -1.88 32.52 -2.36
C LEU A 8 -0.63 31.71 -2.73
N THR A 9 -0.04 31.06 -1.73
CA THR A 9 0.96 30.02 -1.89
C THR A 9 0.41 28.75 -1.27
N ALA A 10 -0.49 28.11 -1.99
CA ALA A 10 -0.90 26.74 -1.75
C ALA A 10 -1.09 26.10 -3.12
N VAL A 11 -0.87 24.78 -3.20
CA VAL A 11 -0.86 23.95 -4.41
C VAL A 11 0.51 23.90 -5.09
N LEU A 12 1.42 23.11 -4.52
CA LEU A 12 2.09 22.06 -5.30
C LEU A 12 2.76 21.03 -4.38
N LEU A 13 1.97 20.13 -3.77
CA LEU A 13 2.53 18.94 -3.11
C LEU A 13 1.77 17.65 -3.47
N CYS A 14 1.29 17.54 -4.72
CA CYS A 14 0.61 16.33 -5.21
C CYS A 14 1.56 15.30 -5.87
N GLY A 15 2.87 15.35 -5.60
CA GLY A 15 3.87 14.54 -6.32
C GLY A 15 4.58 13.43 -5.52
N ALA A 16 4.27 13.22 -4.24
CA ALA A 16 5.10 12.38 -3.37
C ALA A 16 4.53 10.99 -3.01
N THR A 17 3.45 10.53 -3.65
CA THR A 17 2.82 9.25 -3.25
C THR A 17 3.58 8.00 -3.71
N GLY A 18 4.56 8.11 -4.61
CA GLY A 18 5.35 6.96 -5.08
C GLY A 18 6.54 6.60 -4.19
N MET A 19 7.19 7.59 -3.57
CA MET A 19 8.49 7.39 -2.89
C MET A 19 8.36 7.01 -1.41
N ALA A 20 7.22 7.32 -0.78
CA ALA A 20 7.00 7.04 0.65
C ALA A 20 6.67 5.55 0.93
N PHE A 21 6.46 4.75 -0.12
CA PHE A 21 5.94 3.39 0.01
C PHE A 21 7.01 2.31 0.18
N ALA A 22 8.25 2.54 -0.28
CA ALA A 22 9.34 1.57 -0.13
C ALA A 22 9.57 1.16 1.35
N HIS A 23 9.33 2.08 2.28
CA HIS A 23 9.42 1.82 3.72
C HIS A 23 8.10 1.39 4.38
N ASN A 24 6.99 1.28 3.64
CA ASN A 24 5.67 0.97 4.19
C ASN A 24 5.27 -0.52 4.09
N CYS A 25 6.13 -1.37 3.52
CA CYS A 25 5.85 -2.81 3.35
C CYS A 25 5.31 -3.49 4.62
N PRO A 26 5.86 -3.27 5.83
CA PRO A 26 5.32 -3.87 7.06
C PRO A 26 3.89 -3.44 7.38
N ASN A 27 3.52 -2.19 7.08
CA ASN A 27 2.17 -1.70 7.32
C ASN A 27 1.17 -2.28 6.31
N GLU A 28 1.58 -2.45 5.05
CA GLU A 28 0.72 -3.09 4.04
C GLU A 28 0.51 -4.57 4.33
N MET A 29 1.57 -5.27 4.74
CA MET A 29 1.51 -6.63 5.24
C MET A 29 0.50 -6.75 6.40
N LYS A 30 0.60 -5.86 7.39
CA LYS A 30 -0.33 -5.81 8.52
C LYS A 30 -1.77 -5.52 8.10
N ALA A 31 -1.99 -4.63 7.12
CA ALA A 31 -3.32 -4.31 6.62
C ALA A 31 -3.97 -5.52 5.91
N ILE A 32 -3.19 -6.25 5.10
CA ILE A 32 -3.62 -7.51 4.48
C ILE A 32 -3.97 -8.54 5.55
N ASP A 33 -3.10 -8.75 6.54
CA ASP A 33 -3.30 -9.73 7.61
C ASP A 33 -4.54 -9.40 8.44
N ALA A 34 -4.75 -8.11 8.75
CA ALA A 34 -5.93 -7.63 9.45
C ALA A 34 -7.21 -7.90 8.65
N LYS A 35 -7.20 -7.64 7.34
CA LYS A 35 -8.34 -7.91 6.46
C LYS A 35 -8.60 -9.41 6.32
N LEU A 36 -7.58 -10.24 6.16
CA LEU A 36 -7.73 -11.70 6.13
C LEU A 36 -8.31 -12.26 7.43
N SER A 37 -7.95 -11.66 8.57
CA SER A 37 -8.46 -12.04 9.89
C SER A 37 -9.97 -11.82 10.04
N THR A 38 -10.57 -10.93 9.24
CA THR A 38 -12.03 -10.75 9.20
C THR A 38 -12.74 -11.84 8.38
N LYS A 39 -12.01 -12.83 7.84
CA LYS A 39 -12.52 -13.90 6.98
C LYS A 39 -13.37 -13.36 5.82
N PRO A 40 -12.81 -12.49 4.95
CA PRO A 40 -13.54 -11.92 3.83
C PRO A 40 -14.03 -13.04 2.91
N ALA A 41 -15.20 -12.85 2.31
CA ALA A 41 -15.70 -13.77 1.30
C ALA A 41 -14.82 -13.64 0.05
N LEU A 42 -14.00 -14.66 -0.21
CA LEU A 42 -13.12 -14.76 -1.37
C LEU A 42 -13.39 -16.07 -2.09
N SER A 43 -13.18 -16.09 -3.41
CA SER A 43 -13.07 -17.34 -4.14
C SER A 43 -11.84 -18.12 -3.63
N GLN A 44 -11.81 -19.44 -3.85
CA GLN A 44 -10.64 -20.25 -3.49
C GLN A 44 -9.37 -19.77 -4.23
N GLU A 45 -9.53 -19.35 -5.48
CA GLU A 45 -8.45 -18.80 -6.30
C GLU A 45 -7.92 -17.49 -5.73
N ASP A 46 -8.81 -16.56 -5.38
CA ASP A 46 -8.42 -15.27 -4.79
C ASP A 46 -7.76 -15.44 -3.43
N ALA A 47 -8.27 -16.34 -2.59
CA ALA A 47 -7.66 -16.64 -1.30
C ALA A 47 -6.22 -17.18 -1.47
N ALA A 48 -6.01 -18.10 -2.41
CA ALA A 48 -4.68 -18.64 -2.72
C ALA A 48 -3.76 -17.54 -3.28
N LYS A 49 -4.27 -16.71 -4.18
CA LYS A 49 -3.51 -15.61 -4.80
C LYS A 49 -3.09 -14.56 -3.75
N VAL A 50 -4.00 -14.15 -2.87
CA VAL A 50 -3.71 -13.20 -1.78
C VAL A 50 -2.68 -13.78 -0.81
N ALA A 51 -2.83 -15.04 -0.40
CA ALA A 51 -1.87 -15.69 0.49
C ALA A 51 -0.47 -15.74 -0.12
N LYS A 52 -0.36 -16.09 -1.41
CA LYS A 52 0.90 -16.09 -2.13
C LYS A 52 1.51 -14.69 -2.22
N LEU A 53 0.74 -13.69 -2.66
CA LEU A 53 1.22 -12.32 -2.79
C LEU A 53 1.66 -11.72 -1.46
N ARG A 54 0.99 -12.06 -0.35
CA ARG A 54 1.38 -11.65 1.00
C ARG A 54 2.69 -12.29 1.44
N ALA A 55 2.90 -13.57 1.14
CA ALA A 55 4.15 -14.29 1.42
C ALA A 55 5.32 -13.77 0.55
N ASP A 56 5.08 -13.59 -0.76
CA ASP A 56 6.05 -13.03 -1.69
C ASP A 56 6.47 -11.62 -1.26
N GLY A 57 5.50 -10.78 -0.88
CA GLY A 57 5.75 -9.43 -0.36
C GLY A 57 6.69 -9.41 0.85
N GLU A 58 6.54 -10.36 1.77
CA GLU A 58 7.42 -10.50 2.92
C GLU A 58 8.82 -11.00 2.55
N ALA A 59 8.89 -11.97 1.64
CA ALA A 59 10.15 -12.51 1.15
C ALA A 59 10.96 -11.41 0.44
N TYR A 60 10.33 -10.63 -0.43
CA TYR A 60 10.96 -9.48 -1.08
C TYR A 60 11.40 -8.42 -0.07
N HIS A 61 10.57 -8.10 0.93
CA HIS A 61 10.94 -7.17 1.98
C HIS A 61 12.20 -7.63 2.75
N LYS A 62 12.25 -8.91 3.15
CA LYS A 62 13.41 -9.50 3.84
C LYS A 62 14.67 -9.53 2.97
N ALA A 63 14.50 -9.59 1.65
CA ALA A 63 15.58 -9.54 0.68
C ALA A 63 16.05 -8.11 0.33
N GLY A 64 15.37 -7.06 0.83
CA GLY A 64 15.65 -5.67 0.48
C GLY A 64 15.03 -5.19 -0.84
N ASN A 65 14.26 -6.06 -1.50
CA ASN A 65 13.57 -5.79 -2.77
C ASN A 65 12.24 -5.06 -2.51
N HIS A 66 12.30 -3.81 -2.06
CA HIS A 66 11.12 -3.09 -1.58
C HIS A 66 10.08 -2.80 -2.69
N ASP A 67 10.51 -2.57 -3.92
CA ASP A 67 9.59 -2.31 -5.03
C ASP A 67 8.79 -3.56 -5.40
N GLU A 68 9.44 -4.73 -5.43
CA GLU A 68 8.80 -6.03 -5.65
C GLU A 68 7.87 -6.41 -4.49
N ALA A 69 8.29 -6.10 -3.26
CA ALA A 69 7.45 -6.27 -2.08
C ALA A 69 6.16 -5.46 -2.24
N MET A 70 6.30 -4.16 -2.53
CA MET A 70 5.17 -3.26 -2.70
C MET A 70 4.26 -3.68 -3.85
N LYS A 71 4.82 -4.08 -5.00
CA LYS A 71 4.02 -4.58 -6.13
C LYS A 71 3.16 -5.78 -5.74
N SER A 72 3.73 -6.73 -5.00
CA SER A 72 3.01 -7.93 -4.56
C SER A 72 1.91 -7.58 -3.54
N LEU A 73 2.23 -6.73 -2.56
CA LEU A 73 1.29 -6.33 -1.50
C LEU A 73 0.13 -5.49 -2.05
N LEU A 74 0.38 -4.58 -3.00
CA LEU A 74 -0.68 -3.79 -3.63
C LEU A 74 -1.64 -4.63 -4.47
N GLU A 75 -1.15 -5.67 -5.16
CA GLU A 75 -2.02 -6.61 -5.89
C GLU A 75 -2.87 -7.43 -4.91
N ALA A 76 -2.31 -7.86 -3.76
CA ALA A 76 -3.08 -8.54 -2.72
C ALA A 76 -4.20 -7.65 -2.17
N LYS A 77 -3.88 -6.38 -1.89
CA LYS A 77 -4.82 -5.37 -1.42
C LYS A 77 -5.95 -5.11 -2.41
N LYS A 78 -5.63 -5.04 -3.70
CA LYS A 78 -6.63 -4.90 -4.77
C LYS A 78 -7.65 -6.04 -4.77
N ILE A 79 -7.20 -7.29 -4.58
CA ILE A 79 -8.10 -8.46 -4.48
C ILE A 79 -8.96 -8.38 -3.21
N LEU A 80 -8.37 -7.90 -2.11
CA LEU A 80 -9.06 -7.72 -0.83
C LEU A 80 -9.97 -6.48 -0.75
N GLY A 81 -9.93 -5.61 -1.77
CA GLY A 81 -10.68 -4.35 -1.82
C GLY A 81 -10.25 -3.32 -0.78
N ILE A 82 -8.95 -3.24 -0.47
CA ILE A 82 -8.35 -2.29 0.50
C ILE A 82 -7.13 -1.56 -0.09
#